data_AF-A0A8S3S5F1-F1
#
_entry.id   AF-A0A8S3S5F1-F1
#
_cell.length_a   1.000
_cell.length_b   1.000
_cell.length_c   1.000
_cell.angle_alpha   90.00
_cell.angle_beta   90.00
_cell.angle_gamma   90.00
#
_symmetry.space_group_name_H-M   'P 1'
#
loop_
_entity.id
_entity.type
_entity.pdbx_description
1 polymer ?
#
loop_
_entity_poly.entity_id
_entity_poly.type
_entity_poly.pdbx_seq_one_letter_code
_entity_poly.pdbx_strand_id
1 'polypeptide(L)'
;MILYFHVVESSHFRGGFISWKPAENNQIEINYRVAFRRSAGSHMCDENTIDNGTINSGEGTLTCLKGCSGSITTMSYYCTDFSDIEEWTTGTNSIKYNPSASSDNLYHFGFTGCCWITLVEGGSSWVMRTTADLNKRKDTGKINSSPISAMQPIVRFNYGCDYTLKIPVSDDDGDVVRCRWATQTPYDECGGVCQALNGSYLDESSCVLSYNATSSLGWYAVALQIEDFQKSSDTVPLSSVPLQFLIVVAKSSESCASRPVLPPNIITDGSVHHISVNTIFNESIVARSGGETLRVTAIDTVSPIGMIKSELFTHGTSGREWFVTVTWKPTKNQIGTHLFCFTAVDNMGQSSDQTCATLVVDDHVVSQVTENPESDAVVVLNPSCSAFKTPEKADDTQVKENKLGQKLVAEAKTVLEEKRGVHNKPAEENAEETGDDSYGSGSDGDGTGTGDGEDGGDGGDDGGEDGGDGGGEDGGEDGGEDGGGDGGEDGEDGGGDGDTGDGEDNDLVMLNDDCTEAENPEDLKDICANGIVKDPVELYFGTSCPTHFLQCDLNGGAFLMPCAPGTEWCQQKLTCGFVGSCNA
;
A
#
# COMPACT_ATOMS: atom_id res chain seq x y z
N MET A 1 20.00 -39.78 35.74
CA MET A 1 20.38 -38.74 34.76
C MET A 1 19.53 -38.98 33.52
N ILE A 2 18.52 -38.15 33.29
CA ILE A 2 17.71 -38.20 32.07
C ILE A 2 18.39 -37.26 31.08
N LEU A 3 18.82 -37.78 29.91
CA LEU A 3 19.28 -36.92 28.83
C LEU A 3 18.05 -36.39 28.08
N TYR A 4 17.80 -35.10 28.18
CA TYR A 4 16.91 -34.39 27.27
C TYR A 4 17.61 -34.26 25.92
N PHE A 5 17.26 -35.15 24.99
CA PHE A 5 17.59 -34.98 23.58
C PHE A 5 16.65 -33.92 23.00
N HIS A 6 17.09 -32.66 23.01
CA HIS A 6 16.47 -31.65 22.16
C HIS A 6 16.73 -32.03 20.70
N VAL A 7 15.67 -32.36 19.97
CA VAL A 7 15.73 -32.46 18.51
C VAL A 7 15.86 -31.03 17.99
N VAL A 8 17.08 -30.65 17.59
CA VAL A 8 17.33 -29.37 16.92
C VAL A 8 16.85 -29.49 15.48
N GLU A 9 15.55 -29.36 15.28
CA GLU A 9 14.96 -29.29 13.95
C GLU A 9 15.30 -27.92 13.33
N SER A 10 16.25 -27.91 12.39
CA SER A 10 16.57 -26.71 11.61
C SER A 10 15.40 -26.44 10.67
N SER A 11 14.45 -25.65 11.13
CA SER A 11 13.15 -25.41 10.49
C SER A 11 12.85 -23.91 10.49
N HIS A 12 13.69 -23.15 9.78
CA HIS A 12 13.76 -21.70 9.95
C HIS A 12 13.46 -20.89 8.69
N PHE A 13 13.63 -21.40 7.47
CA PHE A 13 13.20 -20.65 6.28
C PHE A 13 11.68 -20.74 6.06
N ARG A 14 11.07 -19.64 5.63
CA ARG A 14 9.63 -19.56 5.30
C ARG A 14 9.38 -19.07 3.88
N GLY A 15 10.29 -18.29 3.31
CA GLY A 15 10.21 -17.87 1.92
C GLY A 15 11.09 -16.67 1.61
N GLY A 16 10.99 -16.17 0.40
CA GLY A 16 11.68 -14.96 -0.03
C GLY A 16 11.44 -14.60 -1.48
N PHE A 17 11.93 -13.43 -1.84
CA PHE A 17 11.88 -12.87 -3.19
C PHE A 17 13.17 -12.05 -3.45
N ILE A 18 13.70 -12.08 -4.69
CA ILE A 18 14.89 -11.28 -5.09
C ILE A 18 14.64 -10.64 -6.45
N SER A 19 14.62 -9.31 -6.52
CA SER A 19 14.54 -8.53 -7.75
C SER A 19 15.74 -7.61 -7.93
N TRP A 20 15.88 -6.99 -9.10
CA TRP A 20 16.94 -6.05 -9.41
C TRP A 20 16.47 -4.93 -10.35
N LYS A 21 17.02 -3.72 -10.20
CA LYS A 21 16.75 -2.58 -11.09
C LYS A 21 18.03 -1.78 -11.36
N PRO A 22 18.13 -1.05 -12.49
CA PRO A 22 19.29 -0.21 -12.76
C PRO A 22 19.39 0.93 -11.73
N ALA A 23 20.62 1.23 -11.33
CA ALA A 23 20.94 2.33 -10.42
C ALA A 23 21.95 3.30 -11.07
N GLU A 24 22.25 4.39 -10.37
CA GLU A 24 23.25 5.36 -10.80
C GLU A 24 24.64 4.73 -11.03
N ASN A 25 25.51 5.43 -11.76
CA ASN A 25 26.91 5.06 -11.95
C ASN A 25 27.15 3.65 -12.55
N ASN A 26 26.20 3.16 -13.37
CA ASN A 26 26.16 1.81 -13.95
C ASN A 26 26.09 0.68 -12.90
N GLN A 27 25.64 0.99 -11.68
CA GLN A 27 25.31 -0.02 -10.68
C GLN A 27 23.95 -0.66 -10.98
N ILE A 28 23.66 -1.78 -10.32
CA ILE A 28 22.30 -2.28 -10.14
C ILE A 28 21.97 -2.29 -8.65
N GLU A 29 20.72 -1.99 -8.32
CA GLU A 29 20.18 -2.23 -7.00
C GLU A 29 19.53 -3.61 -7.00
N ILE A 30 20.05 -4.54 -6.18
CA ILE A 30 19.45 -5.84 -5.95
C ILE A 30 18.62 -5.73 -4.67
N ASN A 31 17.32 -5.92 -4.79
CA ASN A 31 16.35 -5.87 -3.70
C ASN A 31 15.99 -7.30 -3.29
N TYR A 32 15.83 -7.55 -1.99
CA TYR A 32 15.40 -8.86 -1.52
C TYR A 32 14.50 -8.76 -0.29
N ARG A 33 13.40 -9.51 -0.33
CA ARG A 33 12.58 -9.84 0.85
C ARG A 33 12.88 -11.27 1.27
N VAL A 34 13.02 -11.51 2.56
CA VAL A 34 13.25 -12.84 3.14
C VAL A 34 12.36 -13.04 4.35
N ALA A 35 11.85 -14.25 4.50
CA ALA A 35 10.96 -14.64 5.58
C ALA A 35 11.49 -15.88 6.30
N PHE A 36 11.46 -15.83 7.63
CA PHE A 36 12.02 -16.84 8.51
C PHE A 36 11.06 -17.17 9.66
N ARG A 37 11.34 -18.25 10.39
CA ARG A 37 10.68 -18.55 11.65
C ARG A 37 11.09 -17.48 12.67
N ARG A 38 10.14 -16.75 13.22
CA ARG A 38 10.37 -15.63 14.14
C ARG A 38 11.26 -16.04 15.33
N SER A 39 10.93 -17.19 15.94
CA SER A 39 11.61 -17.76 17.11
C SER A 39 12.96 -18.44 16.81
N ALA A 40 13.46 -18.42 15.57
CA ALA A 40 14.76 -19.00 15.23
C ALA A 40 15.90 -17.95 15.31
N GLY A 41 16.98 -18.28 16.01
CA GLY A 41 18.24 -17.53 15.96
C GLY A 41 18.08 -16.02 16.20
N SER A 42 18.46 -15.23 15.19
CA SER A 42 18.35 -13.76 15.15
C SER A 42 17.28 -13.30 14.17
N HIS A 43 16.11 -13.95 14.16
CA HIS A 43 14.97 -13.64 13.28
C HIS A 43 13.76 -13.07 14.04
N MET A 44 13.92 -12.72 15.32
CA MET A 44 12.87 -12.04 16.08
C MET A 44 12.60 -10.65 15.47
N CYS A 45 11.36 -10.40 15.10
CA CYS A 45 10.84 -9.06 14.82
C CYS A 45 9.56 -8.85 15.64
N ASP A 46 9.45 -7.69 16.26
CA ASP A 46 8.28 -7.15 16.95
C ASP A 46 8.07 -5.68 16.53
N GLU A 47 7.03 -5.02 17.03
CA GLU A 47 6.74 -3.60 16.80
C GLU A 47 7.98 -2.73 17.07
N ASN A 48 8.70 -2.95 18.17
CA ASN A 48 9.88 -2.17 18.52
C ASN A 48 10.98 -2.31 17.45
N THR A 49 11.20 -3.51 16.89
CA THR A 49 12.19 -3.70 15.82
C THR A 49 11.80 -3.01 14.51
N ILE A 50 10.49 -2.93 14.21
CA ILE A 50 9.95 -2.27 13.01
C ILE A 50 10.03 -0.75 13.17
N ASP A 51 9.49 -0.21 14.28
CA ASP A 51 9.44 1.22 14.58
C ASP A 51 10.84 1.86 14.64
N ASN A 52 11.81 1.16 15.24
CA ASN A 52 13.19 1.63 15.32
C ASN A 52 14.00 1.37 14.02
N GLY A 53 13.41 0.74 12.99
CA GLY A 53 14.10 0.41 11.75
C GLY A 53 15.30 -0.51 11.96
N THR A 54 15.19 -1.50 12.84
CA THR A 54 16.31 -2.34 13.25
C THR A 54 16.69 -3.33 12.14
N ILE A 55 17.99 -3.38 11.80
CA ILE A 55 18.53 -4.38 10.88
C ILE A 55 18.75 -5.69 11.65
N ASN A 56 17.97 -6.72 11.33
CA ASN A 56 18.30 -8.09 11.72
C ASN A 56 19.45 -8.62 10.86
N SER A 57 20.40 -9.33 11.47
CA SER A 57 21.57 -9.89 10.77
C SER A 57 21.21 -10.92 9.71
N GLY A 58 20.03 -11.53 9.80
CA GLY A 58 19.54 -12.57 8.89
C GLY A 58 20.42 -13.81 8.88
N GLU A 59 20.37 -14.58 7.81
CA GLU A 59 21.21 -15.77 7.62
C GLU A 59 21.76 -15.88 6.19
N GLY A 60 23.01 -16.33 6.07
CA GLY A 60 23.62 -16.67 4.80
C GLY A 60 24.01 -15.44 3.96
N THR A 61 24.30 -15.67 2.68
CA THR A 61 24.84 -14.64 1.79
C THR A 61 24.21 -14.66 0.40
N LEU A 62 23.96 -13.48 -0.16
CA LEU A 62 23.79 -13.32 -1.59
C LEU A 62 25.12 -13.59 -2.27
N THR A 63 25.12 -14.40 -3.33
CA THR A 63 26.33 -14.79 -4.08
C THR A 63 26.16 -14.51 -5.57
N CYS A 64 27.25 -14.26 -6.28
CA CYS A 64 27.25 -14.27 -7.74
C CYS A 64 27.64 -15.65 -8.28
N LEU A 65 26.79 -16.21 -9.13
CA LEU A 65 26.88 -17.56 -9.71
C LEU A 65 27.26 -17.56 -11.20
N LYS A 66 27.06 -16.45 -11.91
CA LYS A 66 27.41 -16.26 -13.33
C LYS A 66 27.66 -14.77 -13.61
N GLY A 67 28.54 -14.45 -14.54
CA GLY A 67 28.95 -13.07 -14.88
C GLY A 67 29.98 -12.48 -13.90
N CYS A 68 29.94 -12.91 -12.64
CA CYS A 68 30.90 -12.62 -11.57
C CYS A 68 31.07 -13.86 -10.66
N SER A 69 31.83 -13.73 -9.56
CA SER A 69 32.08 -14.82 -8.61
C SER A 69 32.26 -14.32 -7.17
N GLY A 70 31.68 -15.03 -6.21
CA GLY A 70 31.86 -14.79 -4.76
C GLY A 70 30.62 -14.26 -4.05
N SER A 71 30.70 -14.10 -2.72
CA SER A 71 29.65 -13.49 -1.91
C SER A 71 29.60 -11.97 -2.12
N ILE A 72 28.40 -11.41 -2.20
CA ILE A 72 28.12 -9.98 -2.39
C ILE A 72 27.81 -9.31 -1.05
N THR A 73 26.92 -9.91 -0.26
CA THR A 73 26.48 -9.41 1.05
C THR A 73 25.97 -10.55 1.91
N THR A 74 25.92 -10.36 3.23
CA THR A 74 25.00 -11.10 4.11
C THR A 74 23.55 -10.72 3.81
N MET A 75 22.60 -11.64 4.00
CA MET A 75 21.16 -11.40 3.81
C MET A 75 20.53 -10.75 5.06
N SER A 76 21.13 -9.67 5.55
CA SER A 76 20.61 -8.87 6.66
C SER A 76 19.45 -7.98 6.21
N TYR A 77 18.39 -7.86 6.99
CA TYR A 77 17.13 -7.23 6.56
C TYR A 77 16.51 -6.32 7.64
N TYR A 78 15.78 -5.31 7.19
CA TYR A 78 14.88 -4.55 8.05
C TYR A 78 13.59 -5.34 8.26
N CYS A 79 13.14 -5.49 9.50
CA CYS A 79 11.81 -6.01 9.79
C CYS A 79 10.74 -5.15 9.07
N THR A 80 9.76 -5.77 8.41
CA THR A 80 8.56 -5.06 7.92
C THR A 80 7.29 -5.60 8.54
N ASP A 81 7.20 -6.92 8.73
CA ASP A 81 6.02 -7.57 9.29
C ASP A 81 6.41 -8.84 10.04
N PHE A 82 5.55 -9.30 10.93
CA PHE A 82 5.68 -10.59 11.61
C PHE A 82 4.30 -11.12 12.02
N SER A 83 4.24 -12.37 12.46
CA SER A 83 3.08 -12.95 13.12
C SER A 83 3.52 -13.81 14.30
N ASP A 84 3.03 -13.48 15.50
CA ASP A 84 3.21 -14.30 16.72
C ASP A 84 2.54 -15.66 16.57
N ILE A 85 1.28 -15.66 16.12
CA ILE A 85 0.39 -16.83 16.03
C ILE A 85 0.95 -17.86 15.03
N GLU A 86 1.60 -17.38 13.97
CA GLU A 86 2.10 -18.21 12.88
C GLU A 86 3.63 -18.45 12.92
N GLU A 87 4.31 -17.95 13.96
CA GLU A 87 5.76 -18.00 14.15
C GLU A 87 6.60 -17.54 12.94
N TRP A 88 6.18 -16.52 12.18
CA TRP A 88 6.98 -15.98 11.07
C TRP A 88 7.38 -14.51 11.24
N THR A 89 8.49 -14.16 10.61
CA THR A 89 8.97 -12.81 10.35
C THR A 89 9.13 -12.64 8.84
N THR A 90 8.94 -11.44 8.33
CA THR A 90 9.39 -11.04 6.99
C THR A 90 10.04 -9.66 7.04
N GLY A 91 11.00 -9.46 6.16
CA GLY A 91 11.71 -8.19 6.06
C GLY A 91 12.45 -8.07 4.74
N THR A 92 12.84 -6.83 4.42
CA THR A 92 13.41 -6.51 3.10
C THR A 92 14.61 -5.58 3.24
N ASN A 93 15.47 -5.59 2.22
CA ASN A 93 16.65 -4.74 2.10
C ASN A 93 17.09 -4.62 0.63
N SER A 94 17.97 -3.67 0.33
CA SER A 94 18.60 -3.53 -0.98
C SER A 94 20.12 -3.42 -0.85
N ILE A 95 20.86 -3.77 -1.91
CA ILE A 95 22.28 -3.49 -2.05
C ILE A 95 22.58 -2.95 -3.45
N LYS A 96 23.45 -1.93 -3.53
CA LYS A 96 23.96 -1.41 -4.80
C LYS A 96 25.19 -2.20 -5.24
N TYR A 97 25.00 -3.16 -6.14
CA TYR A 97 26.06 -3.96 -6.74
C TYR A 97 26.68 -3.24 -7.95
N ASN A 98 28.00 -3.39 -8.14
CA ASN A 98 28.71 -2.88 -9.31
C ASN A 98 29.14 -4.07 -10.21
N PRO A 99 28.46 -4.32 -11.34
CA PRO A 99 28.76 -5.45 -12.20
C PRO A 99 30.16 -5.38 -12.82
N SER A 100 30.99 -6.38 -12.54
CA SER A 100 32.27 -6.55 -13.23
C SER A 100 32.02 -6.95 -14.69
N ALA A 101 32.65 -6.26 -15.63
CA ALA A 101 32.41 -6.43 -17.06
C ALA A 101 32.53 -7.89 -17.53
N SER A 102 31.41 -8.46 -17.95
CA SER A 102 31.30 -9.79 -18.55
C SER A 102 31.06 -9.68 -20.07
N SER A 103 31.34 -10.74 -20.84
CA SER A 103 31.18 -10.72 -22.31
C SER A 103 29.74 -10.58 -22.78
N ASP A 104 28.80 -11.04 -21.96
CA ASP A 104 27.39 -11.25 -22.33
C ASP A 104 26.45 -10.28 -21.60
N ASN A 105 26.97 -9.52 -20.61
CA ASN A 105 26.22 -8.73 -19.62
C ASN A 105 25.15 -9.51 -18.82
N LEU A 106 25.25 -10.84 -18.77
CA LEU A 106 24.27 -11.73 -18.17
C LEU A 106 24.77 -12.29 -16.82
N TYR A 107 24.15 -11.85 -15.73
CA TYR A 107 24.52 -12.20 -14.36
C TYR A 107 23.47 -13.11 -13.72
N HIS A 108 23.91 -14.00 -12.84
CA HIS A 108 23.01 -14.83 -12.03
C HIS A 108 23.38 -14.63 -10.57
N PHE A 109 22.43 -14.17 -9.75
CA PHE A 109 22.63 -14.00 -8.31
C PHE A 109 21.85 -15.07 -7.55
N GLY A 110 22.45 -15.61 -6.50
CA GLY A 110 21.93 -16.76 -5.77
C GLY A 110 21.94 -16.54 -4.26
N PHE A 111 20.81 -16.79 -3.62
CA PHE A 111 20.71 -17.04 -2.19
C PHE A 111 20.41 -18.53 -1.99
N THR A 112 21.27 -19.24 -1.27
CA THR A 112 21.20 -20.69 -1.10
C THR A 112 21.46 -21.04 0.35
N GLY A 113 20.68 -21.97 0.92
CA GLY A 113 20.86 -22.35 2.31
C GLY A 113 20.03 -23.55 2.75
N CYS A 114 20.04 -23.78 4.05
CA CYS A 114 19.26 -24.79 4.76
C CYS A 114 18.82 -24.15 6.09
N CYS A 115 17.66 -24.48 6.66
CA CYS A 115 16.74 -25.53 6.23
C CYS A 115 15.27 -25.08 6.20
N TRP A 116 14.54 -25.66 5.25
CA TRP A 116 13.07 -25.60 5.17
C TRP A 116 12.44 -26.24 6.41
N ILE A 117 11.20 -25.84 6.72
CA ILE A 117 10.32 -26.63 7.61
C ILE A 117 10.08 -28.03 7.02
N THR A 118 9.81 -29.02 7.87
CA THR A 118 9.45 -30.39 7.43
C THR A 118 8.24 -30.36 6.47
N LEU A 119 8.49 -30.66 5.20
CA LEU A 119 7.50 -30.65 4.11
C LEU A 119 6.88 -32.04 3.88
N VAL A 120 5.74 -32.06 3.20
CA VAL A 120 5.11 -33.27 2.62
C VAL A 120 5.97 -33.86 1.49
N GLU A 121 6.51 -33.00 0.63
CA GLU A 121 7.34 -33.37 -0.51
C GLU A 121 8.51 -32.39 -0.64
N GLY A 122 9.70 -32.89 -0.99
CA GLY A 122 10.91 -32.08 -1.14
C GLY A 122 11.55 -31.62 0.18
N GLY A 123 12.11 -30.41 0.19
CA GLY A 123 12.64 -29.73 1.38
C GLY A 123 14.17 -29.73 1.47
N SER A 124 14.71 -29.90 2.68
CA SER A 124 16.15 -29.77 3.01
C SER A 124 16.74 -28.38 2.73
N SER A 125 17.01 -28.03 1.46
CA SER A 125 17.70 -26.79 1.07
C SER A 125 16.90 -25.97 0.08
N TRP A 126 16.92 -24.64 0.24
CA TRP A 126 16.46 -23.72 -0.79
C TRP A 126 17.62 -23.31 -1.71
N VAL A 127 17.27 -23.07 -2.96
CA VAL A 127 18.07 -22.32 -3.92
C VAL A 127 17.14 -21.27 -4.49
N MET A 128 17.44 -20.00 -4.29
CA MET A 128 16.78 -18.88 -4.96
C MET A 128 17.77 -18.29 -5.93
N ARG A 129 17.45 -18.32 -7.23
CA ARG A 129 18.30 -17.75 -8.28
C ARG A 129 17.53 -16.70 -9.06
N THR A 130 18.09 -15.50 -9.17
CA THR A 130 17.66 -14.47 -10.14
C THR A 130 18.63 -14.40 -11.32
N THR A 131 18.10 -14.10 -12.49
CA THR A 131 18.84 -13.79 -13.72
C THR A 131 18.67 -12.31 -14.05
N ALA A 132 19.79 -11.63 -14.31
CA ALA A 132 19.85 -10.23 -14.70
C ALA A 132 20.58 -10.05 -16.02
N ASP A 133 19.87 -9.69 -17.08
CA ASP A 133 20.46 -9.25 -18.35
C ASP A 133 20.61 -7.72 -18.34
N LEU A 134 21.86 -7.25 -18.31
CA LEU A 134 22.18 -5.81 -18.27
C LEU A 134 22.45 -5.23 -19.67
N ASN A 135 22.10 -5.95 -20.73
CA ASN A 135 22.03 -5.38 -22.07
C ASN A 135 20.85 -4.40 -22.17
N LYS A 136 20.98 -3.40 -23.05
CA LYS A 136 19.95 -2.36 -23.22
C LYS A 136 18.76 -2.88 -24.04
N ARG A 137 17.54 -2.70 -23.50
CA ARG A 137 16.25 -2.95 -24.18
C ARG A 137 16.23 -2.20 -25.52
N LYS A 138 15.72 -2.85 -26.57
CA LYS A 138 15.84 -2.39 -27.97
C LYS A 138 14.91 -1.23 -28.35
N ASP A 139 13.90 -1.00 -27.54
CA ASP A 139 12.87 0.04 -27.68
C ASP A 139 13.15 1.26 -26.79
N THR A 140 13.44 1.05 -25.50
CA THR A 140 13.69 2.16 -24.56
C THR A 140 15.15 2.62 -24.52
N GLY A 141 16.10 1.77 -24.95
CA GLY A 141 17.54 2.06 -24.84
C GLY A 141 18.08 2.08 -23.41
N LYS A 142 17.26 1.70 -22.43
CA LYS A 142 17.59 1.56 -21.01
C LYS A 142 17.98 0.11 -20.67
N ILE A 143 18.58 -0.10 -19.51
CA ILE A 143 18.64 -1.42 -18.86
C ILE A 143 17.26 -1.71 -18.26
N ASN A 144 16.88 -2.99 -18.20
CA ASN A 144 15.60 -3.46 -17.68
C ASN A 144 15.51 -3.40 -16.15
N SER A 145 14.31 -3.19 -15.62
CA SER A 145 13.97 -3.32 -14.19
C SER A 145 13.10 -4.56 -14.01
N SER A 146 13.56 -5.57 -13.26
CA SER A 146 12.78 -6.81 -13.10
C SER A 146 11.53 -6.59 -12.25
N PRO A 147 10.48 -7.44 -12.39
CA PRO A 147 9.27 -7.38 -11.58
C PRO A 147 9.54 -7.42 -10.07
N ILE A 148 8.56 -6.96 -9.30
CA ILE A 148 8.54 -7.03 -7.84
C ILE A 148 7.38 -7.88 -7.32
N SER A 149 7.51 -8.44 -6.11
CA SER A 149 6.47 -9.24 -5.45
C SER A 149 6.43 -9.02 -3.93
N ALA A 150 5.22 -9.13 -3.35
CA ALA A 150 4.94 -9.02 -1.91
C ALA A 150 4.05 -10.18 -1.41
N MET A 151 4.37 -11.39 -1.85
CA MET A 151 3.69 -12.62 -1.44
C MET A 151 3.77 -12.85 0.09
N GLN A 152 2.68 -13.37 0.69
CA GLN A 152 2.69 -13.80 2.10
C GLN A 152 3.71 -14.94 2.32
N PRO A 153 4.46 -14.97 3.44
CA PRO A 153 5.36 -16.07 3.77
C PRO A 153 4.65 -17.43 3.89
N ILE A 154 3.41 -17.43 4.37
CA ILE A 154 2.58 -18.62 4.59
C ILE A 154 1.16 -18.36 4.07
N VAL A 155 0.60 -19.32 3.33
CA VAL A 155 -0.81 -19.36 2.92
C VAL A 155 -1.49 -20.58 3.53
N ARG A 156 -2.69 -20.42 4.11
CA ARG A 156 -3.45 -21.52 4.73
C ARG A 156 -4.55 -22.03 3.84
N PHE A 157 -4.53 -23.33 3.55
CA PHE A 157 -5.57 -24.03 2.83
C PHE A 157 -6.27 -25.05 3.73
N ASN A 158 -7.60 -24.97 3.82
CA ASN A 158 -8.43 -25.98 4.44
C ASN A 158 -8.49 -27.23 3.56
N TYR A 159 -8.22 -28.39 4.16
CA TYR A 159 -8.31 -29.68 3.51
C TYR A 159 -9.72 -29.95 2.97
N GLY A 160 -9.81 -30.31 1.70
CA GLY A 160 -11.07 -30.56 0.99
C GLY A 160 -11.70 -29.34 0.33
N CYS A 161 -11.08 -28.16 0.41
CA CYS A 161 -11.52 -26.94 -0.27
C CYS A 161 -10.72 -26.67 -1.55
N ASP A 162 -11.33 -25.97 -2.51
CA ASP A 162 -10.66 -25.41 -3.69
C ASP A 162 -10.13 -24.00 -3.40
N TYR A 163 -8.92 -23.72 -3.89
CA TYR A 163 -8.26 -22.43 -3.75
C TYR A 163 -7.70 -21.90 -5.07
N THR A 164 -7.74 -20.58 -5.20
CA THR A 164 -7.17 -19.82 -6.31
C THR A 164 -6.33 -18.70 -5.70
N LEU A 165 -5.01 -18.77 -5.86
CA LEU A 165 -4.05 -17.81 -5.34
C LEU A 165 -3.43 -17.02 -6.51
N LYS A 166 -3.76 -15.73 -6.60
CA LYS A 166 -3.09 -14.78 -7.49
C LYS A 166 -1.73 -14.42 -6.89
N ILE A 167 -0.64 -14.66 -7.61
CA ILE A 167 0.69 -14.23 -7.19
C ILE A 167 0.81 -12.72 -7.42
N PRO A 168 1.17 -11.91 -6.40
CA PRO A 168 1.29 -10.47 -6.58
C PRO A 168 2.54 -10.13 -7.37
N VAL A 169 2.35 -9.44 -8.49
CA VAL A 169 3.41 -8.97 -9.39
C VAL A 169 3.15 -7.51 -9.78
N SER A 170 4.22 -6.73 -9.92
CA SER A 170 4.21 -5.39 -10.52
C SER A 170 5.52 -5.17 -11.28
N ASP A 171 5.51 -4.32 -12.30
CA ASP A 171 6.61 -4.08 -13.22
C ASP A 171 6.79 -2.56 -13.48
N ASP A 172 8.02 -2.07 -13.40
CA ASP A 172 8.35 -0.64 -13.51
C ASP A 172 8.56 -0.18 -14.97
N ASP A 173 8.79 -1.12 -15.89
CA ASP A 173 9.17 -0.87 -17.28
C ASP A 173 8.03 -1.11 -18.30
N GLY A 174 6.86 -1.54 -17.79
CA GLY A 174 5.61 -1.76 -18.52
C GLY A 174 5.51 -3.10 -19.24
N ASP A 175 6.33 -4.08 -18.85
CA ASP A 175 6.50 -5.34 -19.55
C ASP A 175 5.45 -6.40 -19.20
N VAL A 176 5.28 -7.39 -20.08
CA VAL A 176 4.33 -8.49 -19.91
C VAL A 176 4.91 -9.51 -18.95
N VAL A 177 4.53 -9.40 -17.67
CA VAL A 177 4.91 -10.36 -16.63
C VAL A 177 4.19 -11.69 -16.82
N ARG A 178 4.93 -12.79 -16.63
CA ARG A 178 4.43 -14.17 -16.53
C ARG A 178 5.09 -14.88 -15.34
N CYS A 179 4.47 -15.97 -14.91
CA CYS A 179 4.99 -16.82 -13.84
C CYS A 179 5.21 -18.22 -14.36
N ARG A 180 6.28 -18.91 -13.94
CA ARG A 180 6.46 -20.34 -14.20
C ARG A 180 6.96 -21.05 -12.96
N TRP A 181 6.87 -22.37 -12.95
CA TRP A 181 7.55 -23.16 -11.94
C TRP A 181 9.07 -23.02 -12.05
N ALA A 182 9.75 -22.92 -10.90
CA ALA A 182 11.19 -22.97 -10.83
C ALA A 182 11.71 -24.39 -11.18
N THR A 183 12.87 -24.45 -11.83
CA THR A 183 13.42 -25.66 -12.44
C THR A 183 14.80 -26.03 -11.90
N GLN A 184 15.20 -27.28 -12.10
CA GLN A 184 16.54 -27.80 -11.76
C GLN A 184 17.56 -27.60 -12.91
N THR A 185 17.08 -27.32 -14.13
CA THR A 185 17.87 -27.32 -15.38
C THR A 185 17.32 -26.27 -16.35
N PRO A 186 18.17 -25.45 -17.02
CA PRO A 186 19.63 -25.56 -17.12
C PRO A 186 20.40 -25.09 -15.88
N TYR A 187 19.72 -24.42 -14.95
CA TYR A 187 20.25 -23.95 -13.69
C TYR A 187 19.32 -24.36 -12.55
N ASP A 188 19.86 -24.52 -11.35
CA ASP A 188 19.06 -24.79 -10.15
C ASP A 188 18.38 -23.51 -9.63
N GLU A 189 17.06 -23.47 -9.65
CA GLU A 189 16.21 -22.33 -9.25
C GLU A 189 15.36 -22.62 -8.01
N CYS A 190 15.48 -23.81 -7.41
CA CYS A 190 14.53 -24.32 -6.40
C CYS A 190 15.10 -25.33 -5.39
N GLY A 191 16.29 -25.89 -5.61
CA GLY A 191 16.91 -26.86 -4.71
C GLY A 191 16.01 -28.09 -4.51
N GLY A 192 15.69 -28.38 -3.25
CA GLY A 192 14.86 -29.55 -2.93
C GLY A 192 13.35 -29.37 -3.13
N VAL A 193 12.85 -28.25 -3.67
CA VAL A 193 11.39 -27.93 -3.71
C VAL A 193 10.83 -27.61 -5.09
N CYS A 194 11.52 -28.02 -6.17
CA CYS A 194 11.04 -27.85 -7.54
C CYS A 194 9.70 -28.58 -7.76
N GLN A 195 8.63 -27.84 -8.09
CA GLN A 195 7.26 -28.35 -8.31
C GLN A 195 6.67 -29.16 -7.13
N ALA A 196 7.10 -28.90 -5.88
CA ALA A 196 6.71 -29.69 -4.70
C ALA A 196 5.23 -29.58 -4.27
N LEU A 197 4.41 -28.73 -4.90
CA LEU A 197 2.95 -28.68 -4.69
C LEU A 197 2.22 -29.56 -5.72
N ASN A 198 2.37 -30.87 -5.57
CA ASN A 198 1.82 -31.87 -6.48
C ASN A 198 0.28 -31.81 -6.57
N GLY A 199 -0.26 -31.84 -7.78
CA GLY A 199 -1.69 -31.68 -8.06
C GLY A 199 -2.19 -30.24 -8.23
N SER A 200 -1.30 -29.24 -8.10
CA SER A 200 -1.64 -27.85 -8.45
C SER A 200 -1.55 -27.57 -9.96
N TYR A 201 -2.20 -26.48 -10.38
CA TYR A 201 -2.11 -25.93 -11.73
C TYR A 201 -1.74 -24.44 -11.63
N LEU A 202 -0.75 -23.99 -12.39
CA LEU A 202 -0.38 -22.59 -12.52
C LEU A 202 -0.80 -22.10 -13.90
N ASP A 203 -1.67 -21.09 -13.97
CA ASP A 203 -1.79 -20.27 -15.17
C ASP A 203 -0.57 -19.35 -15.25
N GLU A 204 0.38 -19.74 -16.08
CA GLU A 204 1.63 -19.02 -16.30
C GLU A 204 1.41 -17.63 -16.92
N SER A 205 0.27 -17.41 -17.58
CA SER A 205 -0.06 -16.14 -18.26
C SER A 205 -0.74 -15.11 -17.38
N SER A 206 -1.46 -15.54 -16.34
CA SER A 206 -2.13 -14.67 -15.37
C SER A 206 -1.50 -14.68 -13.98
N CYS A 207 -0.44 -15.46 -13.77
CA CYS A 207 0.21 -15.66 -12.47
C CYS A 207 -0.76 -16.20 -11.39
N VAL A 208 -1.69 -17.08 -11.77
CA VAL A 208 -2.71 -17.64 -10.86
C VAL A 208 -2.46 -19.12 -10.59
N LEU A 209 -2.23 -19.46 -9.32
CA LEU A 209 -2.06 -20.82 -8.82
C LEU A 209 -3.41 -21.38 -8.33
N SER A 210 -3.94 -22.39 -9.00
CA SER A 210 -5.13 -23.14 -8.59
C SER A 210 -4.74 -24.45 -7.90
N TYR A 211 -5.41 -24.79 -6.79
CA TYR A 211 -5.14 -26.01 -6.04
C TYR A 211 -6.40 -26.54 -5.33
N ASN A 212 -6.71 -27.81 -5.57
CA ASN A 212 -7.72 -28.57 -4.82
C ASN A 212 -7.03 -29.22 -3.62
N ALA A 213 -7.34 -28.79 -2.40
CA ALA A 213 -6.60 -29.18 -1.19
C ALA A 213 -7.00 -30.57 -0.65
N THR A 214 -7.12 -31.59 -1.51
CA THR A 214 -7.45 -32.99 -1.12
C THR A 214 -6.23 -33.91 -0.99
N SER A 215 -5.04 -33.45 -1.36
CA SER A 215 -3.73 -34.07 -1.09
C SER A 215 -3.42 -34.13 0.42
N SER A 216 -2.25 -34.67 0.79
CA SER A 216 -1.81 -34.81 2.19
C SER A 216 -1.90 -33.52 3.01
N LEU A 217 -2.19 -33.67 4.30
CA LEU A 217 -2.03 -32.59 5.28
C LEU A 217 -0.54 -32.28 5.51
N GLY A 218 -0.22 -31.02 5.80
CA GLY A 218 1.13 -30.59 6.15
C GLY A 218 1.61 -29.40 5.33
N TRP A 219 2.93 -29.17 5.38
CA TRP A 219 3.61 -28.05 4.74
C TRP A 219 4.07 -28.39 3.32
N TYR A 220 3.91 -27.45 2.40
CA TYR A 220 4.39 -27.49 1.03
C TYR A 220 5.17 -26.20 0.77
N ALA A 221 6.29 -26.29 0.06
CA ALA A 221 6.98 -25.11 -0.46
C ALA A 221 6.61 -24.91 -1.93
N VAL A 222 6.28 -23.67 -2.28
CA VAL A 222 6.10 -23.24 -3.66
C VAL A 222 7.37 -22.52 -4.09
N ALA A 223 7.89 -22.87 -5.26
CA ALA A 223 9.03 -22.20 -5.87
C ALA A 223 8.72 -21.86 -7.33
N LEU A 224 8.65 -20.55 -7.60
CA LEU A 224 8.33 -19.98 -8.91
C LEU A 224 9.48 -19.09 -9.40
N GLN A 225 9.49 -18.86 -10.70
CA GLN A 225 10.17 -17.74 -11.32
C GLN A 225 9.10 -16.81 -11.90
N ILE A 226 9.22 -15.52 -11.60
CA ILE A 226 8.46 -14.46 -12.26
C ILE A 226 9.37 -13.89 -13.34
N GLU A 227 8.85 -13.72 -14.55
CA GLU A 227 9.62 -13.39 -15.76
C GLU A 227 8.89 -12.28 -16.54
N ASP A 228 9.62 -11.24 -16.90
CA ASP A 228 9.15 -10.10 -17.71
C ASP A 228 9.48 -10.29 -19.20
N PHE A 229 8.62 -9.75 -20.06
CA PHE A 229 8.79 -9.87 -21.51
C PHE A 229 8.35 -8.59 -22.21
N GLN A 230 9.20 -8.09 -23.10
CA GLN A 230 8.92 -6.89 -23.92
C GLN A 230 7.57 -6.98 -24.65
N LYS A 231 7.14 -8.20 -25.02
CA LYS A 231 5.85 -8.50 -25.65
C LYS A 231 5.36 -9.88 -25.23
N SER A 232 4.04 -10.06 -25.20
CA SER A 232 3.37 -11.35 -24.97
C SER A 232 3.74 -12.45 -25.98
N SER A 233 4.25 -12.06 -27.16
CA SER A 233 4.76 -12.96 -28.21
C SER A 233 6.15 -13.53 -27.93
N ASP A 234 6.90 -12.94 -27.01
CA ASP A 234 8.33 -13.21 -26.88
C ASP A 234 8.57 -14.46 -26.02
N THR A 235 9.67 -15.17 -26.30
CA THR A 235 9.98 -16.50 -25.71
C THR A 235 11.31 -16.52 -24.93
N VAL A 236 11.91 -15.34 -24.74
CA VAL A 236 13.11 -15.11 -23.93
C VAL A 236 12.78 -13.90 -23.05
N PRO A 237 12.83 -14.03 -21.71
CA PRO A 237 12.52 -12.92 -20.82
C PRO A 237 13.68 -11.92 -20.74
N LEU A 238 13.41 -10.76 -20.15
CA LEU A 238 14.43 -9.73 -19.90
C LEU A 238 15.13 -9.97 -18.54
N SER A 239 14.43 -10.61 -17.61
CA SER A 239 14.86 -11.02 -16.28
C SER A 239 14.10 -12.27 -15.81
N SER A 240 14.61 -12.93 -14.78
CA SER A 240 13.91 -14.02 -14.10
C SER A 240 14.17 -13.86 -12.61
N VAL A 241 13.12 -13.72 -11.80
CA VAL A 241 13.22 -13.42 -10.38
C VAL A 241 12.54 -14.52 -9.53
N PRO A 242 13.24 -15.10 -8.53
CA PRO A 242 12.73 -16.21 -7.75
C PRO A 242 11.70 -15.72 -6.73
N LEU A 243 10.56 -16.40 -6.67
CA LEU A 243 9.61 -16.29 -5.57
C LEU A 243 9.47 -17.65 -4.87
N GLN A 244 9.64 -17.67 -3.54
CA GLN A 244 9.45 -18.88 -2.73
C GLN A 244 8.62 -18.55 -1.48
N PHE A 245 7.64 -19.40 -1.16
CA PHE A 245 6.76 -19.25 0.00
C PHE A 245 6.18 -20.61 0.43
N LEU A 246 5.52 -20.66 1.58
CA LEU A 246 4.89 -21.88 2.09
C LEU A 246 3.36 -21.88 1.91
N ILE A 247 2.83 -23.07 1.66
CA ILE A 247 1.41 -23.41 1.82
C ILE A 247 1.31 -24.44 2.94
N VAL A 248 0.33 -24.30 3.82
CA VAL A 248 -0.03 -25.33 4.80
C VAL A 248 -1.45 -25.84 4.55
N VAL A 249 -1.59 -27.15 4.35
CA VAL A 249 -2.88 -27.83 4.21
C VAL A 249 -3.27 -28.40 5.58
N ALA A 250 -4.28 -27.79 6.21
CA ALA A 250 -4.74 -28.12 7.56
C ALA A 250 -6.21 -28.57 7.57
N LYS A 251 -6.65 -29.23 8.63
CA LYS A 251 -8.08 -29.51 8.85
C LYS A 251 -8.70 -28.41 9.71
N SER A 252 -9.82 -27.87 9.25
CA SER A 252 -10.72 -27.03 10.06
C SER A 252 -11.97 -27.82 10.48
N SER A 253 -12.68 -27.36 11.50
CA SER A 253 -14.09 -27.73 11.75
C SER A 253 -15.06 -26.97 10.84
N GLU A 254 -14.61 -25.84 10.30
CA GLU A 254 -15.41 -24.88 9.57
C GLU A 254 -15.54 -25.22 8.08
N SER A 255 -16.55 -24.63 7.43
CA SER A 255 -16.79 -24.83 6.01
C SER A 255 -15.83 -24.01 5.14
N CYS A 256 -15.62 -24.42 3.89
CA CYS A 256 -14.86 -23.64 2.90
C CYS A 256 -15.42 -22.22 2.65
N ALA A 257 -16.69 -21.97 3.00
CA ALA A 257 -17.35 -20.67 2.91
C ALA A 257 -17.26 -19.84 4.21
N SER A 258 -16.81 -20.44 5.31
CA SER A 258 -16.70 -19.79 6.63
C SER A 258 -15.43 -18.93 6.77
N ARG A 259 -14.60 -18.83 5.72
CA ARG A 259 -13.34 -18.05 5.74
C ARG A 259 -13.63 -16.56 5.98
N PRO A 260 -12.74 -15.80 6.65
CA PRO A 260 -12.89 -14.36 6.74
C PRO A 260 -12.81 -13.72 5.34
N VAL A 261 -13.52 -12.62 5.16
CA VAL A 261 -13.57 -11.87 3.89
C VAL A 261 -13.09 -10.44 4.10
N LEU A 262 -12.49 -9.87 3.07
CA LEU A 262 -12.16 -8.45 3.01
C LEU A 262 -13.34 -7.74 2.33
N PRO A 263 -14.20 -6.99 3.06
CA PRO A 263 -15.22 -6.13 2.44
C PRO A 263 -14.58 -5.04 1.54
N PRO A 264 -15.38 -4.22 0.84
CA PRO A 264 -14.86 -3.07 0.11
C PRO A 264 -14.00 -2.17 1.01
N ASN A 265 -12.71 -2.14 0.71
CA ASN A 265 -11.69 -1.31 1.33
C ASN A 265 -11.23 -0.25 0.31
N ILE A 266 -10.61 0.85 0.75
CA ILE A 266 -9.99 1.82 -0.16
C ILE A 266 -8.85 1.16 -0.95
N ILE A 267 -8.08 0.30 -0.27
CA ILE A 267 -7.07 -0.55 -0.90
C ILE A 267 -7.74 -1.83 -1.43
N THR A 268 -7.82 -1.96 -2.77
CA THR A 268 -8.39 -3.13 -3.47
C THR A 268 -7.34 -3.88 -4.29
N ASP A 269 -7.62 -5.13 -4.67
CA ASP A 269 -6.65 -5.98 -5.36
C ASP A 269 -6.34 -5.46 -6.78
N GLY A 270 -5.07 -5.15 -7.03
CA GLY A 270 -4.60 -4.48 -8.25
C GLY A 270 -4.78 -2.96 -8.27
N SER A 271 -5.20 -2.32 -7.17
CA SER A 271 -5.26 -0.85 -7.10
C SER A 271 -3.87 -0.20 -7.07
N VAL A 272 -3.77 1.03 -7.55
CA VAL A 272 -2.54 1.81 -7.63
C VAL A 272 -2.73 3.12 -6.86
N HIS A 273 -1.85 3.41 -5.91
CA HIS A 273 -1.91 4.58 -5.04
C HIS A 273 -0.62 5.40 -5.17
N HIS A 274 -0.74 6.69 -5.44
CA HIS A 274 0.39 7.63 -5.56
C HIS A 274 0.64 8.33 -4.23
N ILE A 275 1.90 8.34 -3.77
CA ILE A 275 2.29 8.85 -2.45
C ILE A 275 3.57 9.67 -2.58
N SER A 276 3.48 10.99 -2.54
CA SER A 276 4.65 11.86 -2.67
C SER A 276 5.55 11.79 -1.43
N VAL A 277 6.87 11.89 -1.63
CA VAL A 277 7.87 11.74 -0.54
C VAL A 277 7.61 12.68 0.64
N ASN A 278 7.71 12.12 1.85
CA ASN A 278 7.46 12.78 3.14
C ASN A 278 5.99 13.20 3.39
N THR A 279 5.04 12.86 2.52
CA THR A 279 3.60 12.85 2.87
C THR A 279 3.28 11.62 3.72
N ILE A 280 2.12 11.61 4.39
CA ILE A 280 1.64 10.46 5.16
C ILE A 280 0.52 9.78 4.38
N PHE A 281 0.75 8.53 4.00
CA PHE A 281 -0.28 7.58 3.61
C PHE A 281 -0.84 6.95 4.88
N ASN A 282 -2.16 6.96 5.06
CA ASN A 282 -2.82 6.46 6.26
C ASN A 282 -4.18 5.87 5.87
N GLU A 283 -4.32 4.55 6.00
CA GLU A 283 -5.48 3.80 5.50
C GLU A 283 -5.97 2.80 6.54
N SER A 284 -7.27 2.51 6.55
CA SER A 284 -7.85 1.48 7.42
C SER A 284 -8.27 0.25 6.63
N ILE A 285 -7.84 -0.91 7.10
CA ILE A 285 -8.09 -2.21 6.47
C ILE A 285 -9.11 -2.94 7.34
N VAL A 286 -10.33 -3.05 6.83
CA VAL A 286 -11.45 -3.76 7.47
C VAL A 286 -11.49 -5.21 6.96
N ALA A 287 -11.72 -6.14 7.88
CA ALA A 287 -11.96 -7.56 7.65
C ALA A 287 -13.21 -8.03 8.39
N ARG A 288 -13.98 -8.95 7.79
CA ARG A 288 -15.22 -9.51 8.33
C ARG A 288 -15.08 -11.02 8.53
N SER A 289 -15.58 -11.58 9.63
CA SER A 289 -15.60 -13.03 9.83
C SER A 289 -16.64 -13.73 8.94
N GLY A 290 -16.34 -14.95 8.50
CA GLY A 290 -17.23 -15.74 7.64
C GLY A 290 -18.31 -16.54 8.37
N GLY A 291 -18.40 -16.42 9.71
CA GLY A 291 -19.36 -17.16 10.54
C GLY A 291 -19.65 -16.42 11.84
N GLU A 292 -20.85 -16.58 12.38
CA GLU A 292 -21.37 -15.79 13.51
C GLU A 292 -20.61 -16.02 14.83
N THR A 293 -20.01 -17.19 15.01
CA THR A 293 -19.17 -17.55 16.16
C THR A 293 -17.67 -17.40 15.89
N LEU A 294 -17.29 -16.91 14.71
CA LEU A 294 -15.90 -16.72 14.30
C LEU A 294 -15.50 -15.25 14.46
N ARG A 295 -14.24 -15.03 14.85
CA ARG A 295 -13.62 -13.70 14.95
C ARG A 295 -12.34 -13.63 14.14
N VAL A 296 -12.08 -12.49 13.53
CA VAL A 296 -10.74 -12.17 12.99
C VAL A 296 -9.79 -12.02 14.19
N THR A 297 -8.61 -12.63 14.10
CA THR A 297 -7.55 -12.56 15.13
C THR A 297 -6.28 -11.91 14.64
N ALA A 298 -6.09 -11.78 13.32
CA ALA A 298 -5.03 -10.98 12.74
C ALA A 298 -5.46 -10.42 11.37
N ILE A 299 -4.89 -9.27 11.01
CA ILE A 299 -4.77 -8.83 9.62
C ILE A 299 -3.27 -8.83 9.34
N ASP A 300 -2.82 -9.91 8.72
CA ASP A 300 -1.41 -10.14 8.40
C ASP A 300 -1.06 -9.39 7.12
N THR A 301 0.14 -8.82 7.09
CA THR A 301 0.58 -7.82 6.12
C THR A 301 1.94 -8.17 5.53
N VAL A 302 2.24 -7.60 4.35
CA VAL A 302 3.55 -7.66 3.69
C VAL A 302 3.88 -6.25 3.18
N SER A 303 4.68 -5.52 3.95
CA SER A 303 4.71 -4.05 3.92
C SER A 303 6.05 -3.44 3.45
N PRO A 304 6.04 -2.22 2.88
CA PRO A 304 7.27 -1.45 2.64
C PRO A 304 8.01 -1.11 3.95
N ILE A 305 9.32 -0.83 3.86
CA ILE A 305 10.12 -0.42 5.03
C ILE A 305 9.52 0.85 5.67
N GLY A 306 9.36 0.82 6.99
CA GLY A 306 8.85 1.95 7.77
C GLY A 306 7.34 2.21 7.65
N MET A 307 6.58 1.27 7.07
CA MET A 307 5.13 1.21 7.26
C MET A 307 4.85 0.58 8.63
N ILE A 308 3.98 1.23 9.41
CA ILE A 308 3.55 0.75 10.73
C ILE A 308 2.08 0.33 10.67
N LYS A 309 1.69 -0.59 11.55
CA LYS A 309 0.34 -1.17 11.64
C LYS A 309 -0.15 -1.09 13.08
N SER A 310 -1.41 -0.73 13.29
CA SER A 310 -2.01 -0.71 14.62
C SER A 310 -2.28 -2.11 15.17
N GLU A 311 -2.62 -2.18 16.46
CA GLU A 311 -3.35 -3.34 17.01
C GLU A 311 -4.68 -3.57 16.25
N LEU A 312 -5.24 -4.78 16.39
CA LEU A 312 -6.50 -5.17 15.77
C LEU A 312 -7.69 -4.72 16.63
N PHE A 313 -8.48 -3.77 16.13
CA PHE A 313 -9.67 -3.26 16.80
C PHE A 313 -10.95 -3.85 16.21
N THR A 314 -12.04 -3.89 16.99
CA THR A 314 -13.39 -4.19 16.46
C THR A 314 -13.91 -3.04 15.62
N HIS A 315 -14.57 -3.35 14.50
CA HIS A 315 -15.14 -2.37 13.57
C HIS A 315 -16.67 -2.45 13.54
N GLY A 316 -17.34 -1.30 13.40
CA GLY A 316 -18.79 -1.19 13.24
C GLY A 316 -19.61 -1.74 14.41
N THR A 317 -20.93 -1.82 14.20
CA THR A 317 -21.91 -2.32 15.19
C THR A 317 -22.27 -3.81 14.98
N SER A 318 -21.76 -4.43 13.92
CA SER A 318 -22.14 -5.80 13.51
C SER A 318 -21.59 -6.91 14.40
N GLY A 319 -20.60 -6.61 15.24
CA GLY A 319 -19.88 -7.57 16.09
C GLY A 319 -19.04 -8.60 15.33
N ARG A 320 -18.95 -8.50 14.00
CA ARG A 320 -18.30 -9.48 13.11
C ARG A 320 -17.22 -8.87 12.22
N GLU A 321 -16.81 -7.64 12.51
CA GLU A 321 -15.84 -6.88 11.74
C GLU A 321 -14.72 -6.38 12.63
N TRP A 322 -13.53 -6.34 12.08
CA TRP A 322 -12.30 -5.88 12.73
C TRP A 322 -11.49 -5.04 11.75
N PHE A 323 -10.65 -4.16 12.25
CA PHE A 323 -9.77 -3.35 11.42
C PHE A 323 -8.39 -3.15 12.04
N VAL A 324 -7.42 -2.89 11.17
CA VAL A 324 -6.13 -2.28 11.51
C VAL A 324 -6.00 -0.99 10.71
N THR A 325 -5.31 0.00 11.26
CA THR A 325 -4.87 1.18 10.53
C THR A 325 -3.39 1.00 10.15
N VAL A 326 -3.06 1.24 8.88
CA VAL A 326 -1.68 1.22 8.36
C VAL A 326 -1.24 2.63 8.00
N THR A 327 -0.06 3.03 8.49
CA THR A 327 0.51 4.36 8.28
C THR A 327 1.88 4.24 7.65
N TRP A 328 2.17 5.02 6.62
CA TRP A 328 3.47 5.04 5.95
C TRP A 328 3.89 6.45 5.55
N LYS A 329 5.19 6.74 5.69
CA LYS A 329 5.78 8.03 5.33
C LYS A 329 7.04 7.80 4.49
N PRO A 330 6.91 7.59 3.16
CA PRO A 330 8.05 7.23 2.32
C PRO A 330 9.09 8.35 2.22
N THR A 331 10.36 7.97 2.28
CA THR A 331 11.52 8.88 2.13
C THR A 331 11.98 8.97 0.66
N LYS A 332 12.86 9.92 0.32
CA LYS A 332 13.46 10.01 -1.03
C LYS A 332 14.24 8.76 -1.45
N ASN A 333 14.71 7.94 -0.51
CA ASN A 333 15.37 6.66 -0.82
C ASN A 333 14.37 5.57 -1.25
N GLN A 334 13.07 5.82 -1.12
CA GLN A 334 11.98 4.89 -1.43
C GLN A 334 11.19 5.33 -2.68
N ILE A 335 11.72 6.25 -3.50
CA ILE A 335 11.11 6.63 -4.78
C ILE A 335 11.02 5.41 -5.72
N GLY A 336 9.90 5.32 -6.45
CA GLY A 336 9.54 4.19 -7.30
C GLY A 336 8.46 3.30 -6.69
N THR A 337 8.32 2.10 -7.24
CA THR A 337 7.18 1.21 -6.96
C THR A 337 7.43 0.27 -5.79
N HIS A 338 6.40 0.07 -4.98
CA HIS A 338 6.35 -0.93 -3.91
C HIS A 338 5.03 -1.72 -4.04
N LEU A 339 5.02 -2.93 -3.50
CA LEU A 339 3.79 -3.69 -3.30
C LEU A 339 3.48 -3.77 -1.81
N PHE A 340 2.23 -3.49 -1.47
CA PHE A 340 1.65 -3.72 -0.15
C PHE A 340 0.55 -4.76 -0.27
N CYS A 341 0.59 -5.79 0.57
CA CYS A 341 -0.39 -6.89 0.55
C CYS A 341 -0.90 -7.23 1.95
N PHE A 342 -2.12 -7.75 2.03
CA PHE A 342 -2.73 -8.17 3.29
C PHE A 342 -3.73 -9.34 3.14
N THR A 343 -3.93 -10.04 4.26
CA THR A 343 -4.86 -11.17 4.44
C THR A 343 -5.45 -11.14 5.84
N ALA A 344 -6.75 -11.34 5.99
CA ALA A 344 -7.38 -11.56 7.29
C ALA A 344 -7.23 -13.03 7.72
N VAL A 345 -7.02 -13.28 9.02
CA VAL A 345 -6.93 -14.62 9.62
C VAL A 345 -7.90 -14.73 10.79
N ASP A 346 -8.69 -15.80 10.84
CA ASP A 346 -9.65 -16.04 11.92
C ASP A 346 -9.12 -16.93 13.06
N ASN A 347 -9.90 -17.01 14.15
CA ASN A 347 -9.58 -17.83 15.33
C ASN A 347 -9.53 -19.35 15.10
N MET A 348 -9.83 -19.82 13.88
CA MET A 348 -9.70 -21.23 13.46
C MET A 348 -8.51 -21.42 12.50
N GLY A 349 -7.76 -20.36 12.20
CA GLY A 349 -6.63 -20.37 11.28
C GLY A 349 -7.04 -20.32 9.81
N GLN A 350 -8.26 -19.90 9.47
CA GLN A 350 -8.67 -19.71 8.08
C GLN A 350 -8.22 -18.33 7.59
N SER A 351 -7.63 -18.29 6.40
CA SER A 351 -7.24 -17.04 5.74
C SER A 351 -8.28 -16.58 4.71
N SER A 352 -8.45 -15.27 4.59
CA SER A 352 -9.10 -14.65 3.43
C SER A 352 -8.30 -14.92 2.15
N ASP A 353 -8.87 -14.56 1.00
CA ASP A 353 -8.06 -14.36 -0.20
C ASP A 353 -7.15 -13.12 0.01
N GLN A 354 -6.01 -13.07 -0.69
CA GLN A 354 -5.02 -12.01 -0.54
C GLN A 354 -5.42 -10.78 -1.37
N THR A 355 -5.38 -9.60 -0.76
CA THR A 355 -5.49 -8.31 -1.45
C THR A 355 -4.12 -7.68 -1.55
N CYS A 356 -3.75 -7.16 -2.73
CA CYS A 356 -2.48 -6.49 -2.97
C CYS A 356 -2.67 -5.21 -3.78
N ALA A 357 -1.93 -4.15 -3.42
CA ALA A 357 -1.93 -2.88 -4.14
C ALA A 357 -0.51 -2.38 -4.40
N THR A 358 -0.39 -1.59 -5.46
CA THR A 358 0.85 -0.98 -5.91
C THR A 358 0.94 0.43 -5.36
N LEU A 359 1.95 0.68 -4.53
CA LEU A 359 2.22 2.00 -3.94
C LEU A 359 3.36 2.66 -4.72
N VAL A 360 3.06 3.74 -5.44
CA VAL A 360 4.01 4.48 -6.29
C VAL A 360 4.48 5.71 -5.54
N VAL A 361 5.77 5.78 -5.22
CA VAL A 361 6.37 6.91 -4.51
C VAL A 361 7.05 7.85 -5.50
N ASP A 362 6.66 9.13 -5.46
CA ASP A 362 7.18 10.16 -6.35
C ASP A 362 7.77 11.37 -5.61
N ASP A 363 8.68 12.09 -6.28
CA ASP A 363 9.23 13.36 -5.80
C ASP A 363 8.43 14.55 -6.36
N HIS A 364 7.10 14.42 -6.41
CA HIS A 364 6.23 15.54 -6.71
C HIS A 364 6.23 16.53 -5.55
N VAL A 365 7.16 17.49 -5.63
CA VAL A 365 6.94 18.80 -5.02
C VAL A 365 5.66 19.36 -5.61
N VAL A 366 4.57 19.27 -4.83
CA VAL A 366 3.36 20.07 -5.06
C VAL A 366 3.81 21.52 -5.03
N SER A 367 4.09 22.05 -6.21
CA SER A 367 4.44 23.44 -6.41
C SER A 367 3.18 24.20 -6.05
N GLN A 368 3.11 24.74 -4.84
CA GLN A 368 2.01 25.60 -4.45
C GLN A 368 1.97 26.74 -5.46
N VAL A 369 0.96 26.69 -6.32
CA VAL A 369 0.59 27.81 -7.16
C VAL A 369 0.11 28.86 -6.17
N THR A 370 1.02 29.75 -5.78
CA THR A 370 0.66 31.00 -5.13
C THR A 370 -0.14 31.77 -6.16
N GLU A 371 -1.46 31.62 -6.14
CA GLU A 371 -2.38 32.43 -6.92
C GLU A 371 -2.19 33.88 -6.51
N ASN A 372 -1.35 34.58 -7.26
CA ASN A 372 -1.24 36.03 -7.20
C ASN A 372 -2.45 36.56 -8.00
N PRO A 373 -3.47 37.14 -7.37
CA PRO A 373 -4.78 37.36 -7.98
C PRO A 373 -4.80 38.61 -8.87
N GLU A 374 -3.95 38.63 -9.91
CA GLU A 374 -3.96 39.63 -10.97
C GLU A 374 -3.14 39.17 -12.21
N SER A 375 -3.80 38.52 -13.18
CA SER A 375 -3.61 38.76 -14.63
C SER A 375 -4.53 37.88 -15.48
N ASP A 376 -5.16 38.48 -16.50
CA ASP A 376 -6.04 37.77 -17.44
C ASP A 376 -5.26 36.76 -18.31
N ALA A 377 -5.46 35.46 -18.06
CA ALA A 377 -4.91 34.37 -18.87
C ALA A 377 -6.04 33.59 -19.56
N VAL A 378 -6.37 33.95 -20.80
CA VAL A 378 -7.38 33.24 -21.61
C VAL A 378 -6.88 31.83 -21.95
N VAL A 379 -7.40 30.83 -21.25
CA VAL A 379 -7.11 29.41 -21.52
C VAL A 379 -7.82 28.98 -22.81
N VAL A 380 -7.08 28.90 -23.90
CA VAL A 380 -7.54 28.29 -25.16
C VAL A 380 -7.49 26.77 -25.01
N LEU A 381 -8.64 26.14 -24.76
CA LEU A 381 -8.77 24.68 -24.71
C LEU A 381 -8.43 24.06 -26.07
N ASN A 382 -7.45 23.15 -26.10
CA ASN A 382 -7.15 22.31 -27.26
C ASN A 382 -7.94 20.99 -27.17
N PRO A 383 -8.97 20.75 -28.00
CA PRO A 383 -9.74 19.50 -27.97
C PRO A 383 -8.99 18.38 -28.71
N SER A 384 -8.40 17.43 -27.98
CA SER A 384 -7.75 16.25 -28.59
C SER A 384 -7.69 15.01 -27.67
N CYS A 385 -8.84 14.56 -27.16
CA CYS A 385 -9.06 13.16 -26.82
C CYS A 385 -9.98 12.53 -27.87
N SER A 386 -9.44 11.65 -28.72
CA SER A 386 -10.22 10.94 -29.74
C SER A 386 -10.62 9.56 -29.22
N ALA A 387 -11.94 9.31 -29.17
CA ALA A 387 -12.49 8.04 -28.70
C ALA A 387 -12.13 6.85 -29.63
N PHE A 388 -12.15 5.64 -29.06
CA PHE A 388 -12.06 4.37 -29.78
C PHE A 388 -13.06 4.31 -30.95
N LYS A 389 -12.62 3.73 -32.08
CA LYS A 389 -13.52 3.24 -33.12
C LYS A 389 -13.17 1.80 -33.48
N THR A 390 -14.21 0.97 -33.62
CA THR A 390 -14.12 -0.40 -34.11
C THR A 390 -13.84 -0.45 -35.62
N PRO A 391 -13.23 -1.54 -36.14
CA PRO A 391 -12.77 -1.59 -37.52
C PRO A 391 -13.83 -2.14 -38.50
N GLU A 392 -14.03 -1.46 -39.62
CA GLU A 392 -14.57 -2.06 -40.86
C GLU A 392 -13.81 -1.52 -42.11
N LYS A 393 -14.02 -2.12 -43.29
CA LYS A 393 -13.05 -2.14 -44.40
C LYS A 393 -13.35 -1.16 -45.56
N ALA A 394 -12.27 -0.67 -46.17
CA ALA A 394 -12.17 -0.13 -47.55
C ALA A 394 -12.99 1.16 -47.83
N ASP A 395 -12.58 2.07 -48.71
CA ASP A 395 -11.83 1.92 -49.97
C ASP A 395 -10.84 3.11 -50.21
N ASP A 396 -10.16 3.12 -51.36
CA ASP A 396 -9.17 4.14 -51.79
C ASP A 396 -9.82 5.49 -52.22
N THR A 397 -8.98 6.48 -52.56
CA THR A 397 -9.20 7.75 -53.28
C THR A 397 -9.17 9.05 -52.43
N GLN A 398 -8.60 10.10 -53.05
CA GLN A 398 -8.62 11.53 -52.68
C GLN A 398 -7.52 12.09 -51.76
N VAL A 399 -6.27 11.90 -52.18
CA VAL A 399 -5.25 12.96 -52.01
C VAL A 399 -5.64 14.20 -52.83
N LYS A 400 -6.21 15.23 -52.18
CA LYS A 400 -6.14 16.68 -52.53
C LYS A 400 -7.08 17.53 -51.65
N GLU A 401 -6.59 18.08 -50.54
CA GLU A 401 -6.90 19.45 -50.07
C GLU A 401 -6.12 19.82 -48.79
N ASN A 402 -4.83 20.17 -48.96
CA ASN A 402 -4.08 20.86 -47.90
C ASN A 402 -3.04 21.83 -48.50
N LYS A 403 -3.53 22.93 -49.10
CA LYS A 403 -2.71 24.03 -49.63
C LYS A 403 -3.25 25.44 -49.35
N LEU A 404 -4.25 25.58 -48.47
CA LEU A 404 -4.79 26.88 -48.06
C LEU A 404 -4.36 27.28 -46.64
N GLY A 405 -4.38 26.35 -45.68
CA GLY A 405 -4.01 26.64 -44.28
C GLY A 405 -2.55 27.10 -44.08
N GLN A 406 -1.60 26.53 -44.83
CA GLN A 406 -0.17 26.88 -44.71
C GLN A 406 0.19 28.29 -45.20
N LYS A 407 -0.73 29.05 -45.81
CA LYS A 407 -0.43 30.43 -46.25
C LYS A 407 -0.75 31.50 -45.20
N LEU A 408 -1.75 31.27 -44.35
CA LEU A 408 -2.22 32.28 -43.37
C LEU A 408 -1.30 32.42 -42.15
N VAL A 409 -0.56 31.37 -41.78
CA VAL A 409 0.37 31.39 -40.63
C VAL A 409 1.63 32.23 -40.91
N ALA A 410 1.97 32.47 -42.19
CA ALA A 410 3.17 33.19 -42.58
C ALA A 410 3.06 34.72 -42.46
N GLU A 411 1.86 35.29 -42.66
CA GLU A 411 1.67 36.75 -42.73
C GLU A 411 1.50 37.41 -41.34
N ALA A 412 1.10 36.63 -40.32
CA ALA A 412 0.89 37.11 -38.95
C ALA A 412 2.19 37.42 -38.17
N LYS A 413 3.35 36.85 -38.55
CA LYS A 413 4.62 37.08 -37.84
C LYS A 413 5.28 38.44 -38.13
N THR A 414 4.85 39.15 -39.17
CA THR A 414 5.54 40.34 -39.71
C THR A 414 5.15 41.67 -39.06
N VAL A 415 4.25 41.69 -38.05
CA VAL A 415 3.65 42.93 -37.51
C VAL A 415 4.09 43.25 -36.06
N LEU A 416 4.72 42.30 -35.36
CA LEU A 416 5.01 42.43 -33.92
C LEU A 416 6.43 42.90 -33.55
N GLU A 417 7.40 42.88 -34.46
CA GLU A 417 8.78 43.32 -34.15
C GLU A 417 9.02 44.83 -34.31
N GLU A 418 8.10 45.58 -34.96
CA GLU A 418 8.33 46.99 -35.35
C GLU A 418 8.07 48.03 -34.23
N LYS A 419 7.93 47.60 -32.97
CA LYS A 419 7.59 48.49 -31.83
C LYS A 419 8.49 48.42 -30.59
N ARG A 420 9.71 47.88 -30.70
CA ARG A 420 10.66 47.86 -29.55
C ARG A 420 12.13 48.15 -29.90
N GLY A 421 12.34 49.26 -30.61
CA GLY A 421 13.66 49.90 -30.80
C GLY A 421 13.62 51.39 -30.47
N VAL A 422 14.80 51.99 -30.26
CA VAL A 422 15.03 53.36 -29.71
C VAL A 422 14.73 53.45 -28.20
N HIS A 423 15.60 53.98 -27.32
CA HIS A 423 16.88 54.70 -27.47
C HIS A 423 18.07 53.97 -26.82
N ASN A 424 19.29 54.36 -27.20
CA ASN A 424 20.57 53.88 -26.66
C ASN A 424 21.66 54.96 -26.92
N LYS A 425 22.48 55.33 -25.91
CA LYS A 425 23.96 55.54 -25.98
C LYS A 425 24.58 56.27 -24.73
N PRO A 426 25.91 56.23 -24.53
CA PRO A 426 26.56 56.50 -23.22
C PRO A 426 27.72 57.55 -23.23
N ALA A 427 28.27 57.80 -22.03
CA ALA A 427 29.68 58.14 -21.68
C ALA A 427 29.85 57.81 -20.16
N GLU A 428 30.93 57.36 -19.52
CA GLU A 428 32.39 57.18 -19.79
C GLU A 428 33.29 58.10 -18.90
N GLU A 429 34.10 57.42 -18.06
CA GLU A 429 35.31 57.86 -17.31
C GLU A 429 35.31 58.71 -15.99
N ASN A 430 36.25 58.31 -15.09
CA ASN A 430 37.03 59.03 -14.07
C ASN A 430 36.50 59.51 -12.68
N ALA A 431 36.91 58.75 -11.65
CA ALA A 431 37.84 59.12 -10.54
C ALA A 431 37.47 60.04 -9.34
N GLU A 432 38.14 59.70 -8.21
CA GLU A 432 38.53 60.48 -7.00
C GLU A 432 37.51 61.03 -5.96
N GLU A 433 37.47 60.30 -4.81
CA GLU A 433 37.74 60.76 -3.42
C GLU A 433 36.77 61.68 -2.62
N THR A 434 36.82 61.51 -1.28
CA THR A 434 36.11 62.21 -0.18
C THR A 434 34.60 61.91 -0.05
N GLY A 435 34.00 61.84 1.15
CA GLY A 435 34.55 61.86 2.52
C GLY A 435 33.45 62.04 3.58
N ASP A 436 33.66 61.56 4.82
CA ASP A 436 32.88 61.78 6.05
C ASP A 436 31.38 61.37 6.08
N ASP A 437 30.73 61.07 7.23
CA ASP A 437 31.18 60.52 8.52
C ASP A 437 29.91 60.05 9.31
N SER A 438 30.03 59.12 10.27
CA SER A 438 29.22 58.99 11.52
C SER A 438 29.33 57.63 12.23
N TYR A 439 30.38 57.48 13.04
CA TYR A 439 30.42 56.90 14.41
C TYR A 439 29.41 55.82 14.88
N GLY A 440 29.96 54.74 15.47
CA GLY A 440 29.19 53.67 16.13
C GLY A 440 29.95 52.77 17.14
N SER A 441 31.02 53.26 17.78
CA SER A 441 31.68 52.59 18.92
C SER A 441 31.04 52.97 20.27
N GLY A 442 31.13 52.20 21.37
CA GLY A 442 31.79 50.91 21.63
C GLY A 442 32.29 50.82 23.09
N SER A 443 32.37 49.62 23.67
CA SER A 443 32.89 49.32 25.04
C SER A 443 32.05 49.93 26.21
N ASP A 444 32.15 49.57 27.49
CA ASP A 444 32.91 48.58 28.33
C ASP A 444 32.01 48.26 29.57
N GLY A 445 32.28 47.36 30.54
CA GLY A 445 33.41 46.46 30.86
C GLY A 445 33.28 45.92 32.31
N ASP A 446 34.04 44.88 32.69
CA ASP A 446 34.09 44.21 34.03
C ASP A 446 32.79 43.53 34.57
N GLY A 447 32.81 42.63 35.56
CA GLY A 447 33.93 41.98 36.27
C GLY A 447 33.51 41.27 37.59
N THR A 448 34.33 40.32 38.08
CA THR A 448 34.16 39.49 39.32
C THR A 448 33.03 38.42 39.33
N GLY A 449 33.08 37.31 40.08
CA GLY A 449 34.20 36.68 40.83
C GLY A 449 33.76 35.81 42.05
N THR A 450 34.37 34.62 42.23
CA THR A 450 34.14 33.61 43.33
C THR A 450 32.77 32.89 43.35
N GLY A 451 32.61 31.66 43.87
CA GLY A 451 33.59 30.67 44.38
C GLY A 451 32.97 29.45 45.12
N ASP A 452 33.65 28.31 45.04
CA ASP A 452 33.70 27.10 45.93
C ASP A 452 32.46 26.27 46.38
N GLY A 453 32.68 24.95 46.48
CA GLY A 453 31.95 23.95 47.30
C GLY A 453 30.77 23.20 46.65
N GLU A 454 30.34 22.01 47.12
CA GLU A 454 31.02 20.87 47.77
C GLU A 454 30.05 19.64 47.77
N ASP A 455 30.38 18.52 48.43
CA ASP A 455 29.61 17.26 48.38
C ASP A 455 28.21 17.29 49.06
N GLY A 456 27.37 16.30 48.73
CA GLY A 456 26.13 16.01 49.47
C GLY A 456 25.57 14.60 49.18
N GLY A 457 25.17 13.86 50.22
CA GLY A 457 24.63 12.50 50.11
C GLY A 457 23.91 12.00 51.38
N ASP A 458 23.47 10.74 51.31
CA ASP A 458 22.95 9.87 52.37
C ASP A 458 21.58 10.17 53.06
N GLY A 459 20.85 9.08 53.35
CA GLY A 459 19.64 9.02 54.20
C GLY A 459 18.34 8.66 53.45
N GLY A 460 17.52 7.69 53.87
CA GLY A 460 17.68 6.65 54.90
C GLY A 460 16.36 6.21 55.55
N ASP A 461 16.05 4.89 55.49
CA ASP A 461 14.96 4.15 56.18
C ASP A 461 13.51 4.68 55.93
N ASP A 462 12.37 4.07 56.28
CA ASP A 462 11.96 2.80 56.94
C ASP A 462 11.09 1.94 55.95
N GLY A 463 10.54 0.73 56.20
CA GLY A 463 10.44 -0.16 57.36
C GLY A 463 8.98 -0.47 57.77
N GLY A 464 8.43 -1.66 57.45
CA GLY A 464 7.09 -2.10 57.89
C GLY A 464 6.59 -3.44 57.31
N GLU A 465 5.91 -4.26 58.14
CA GLU A 465 5.33 -5.57 57.79
C GLU A 465 3.90 -5.73 58.36
N ASP A 466 2.90 -6.04 57.52
CA ASP A 466 1.66 -6.80 57.84
C ASP A 466 0.76 -7.01 56.59
N GLY A 467 -0.18 -7.96 56.51
CA GLY A 467 -0.45 -9.11 57.39
C GLY A 467 -1.92 -9.27 57.82
N GLY A 468 -2.76 -10.00 57.07
CA GLY A 468 -4.14 -10.30 57.50
C GLY A 468 -4.97 -11.20 56.55
N ASP A 469 -5.81 -12.07 57.14
CA ASP A 469 -6.65 -13.08 56.47
C ASP A 469 -8.17 -12.79 56.57
N GLY A 470 -8.96 -13.39 55.67
CA GLY A 470 -10.39 -13.72 55.86
C GLY A 470 -11.43 -12.68 55.38
N GLY A 471 -12.71 -13.06 55.17
CA GLY A 471 -13.29 -14.41 55.14
C GLY A 471 -14.80 -14.46 55.50
N GLY A 472 -15.64 -15.01 54.61
CA GLY A 472 -17.11 -15.12 54.78
C GLY A 472 -17.87 -13.80 54.56
N GLU A 473 -19.21 -13.74 54.51
CA GLU A 473 -20.28 -14.75 54.29
C GLU A 473 -21.54 -13.95 53.78
N ASP A 474 -22.40 -14.52 52.92
CA ASP A 474 -23.81 -14.96 53.16
C ASP A 474 -24.96 -13.92 52.97
N GLY A 475 -26.11 -14.39 52.43
CA GLY A 475 -27.43 -13.70 52.38
C GLY A 475 -27.64 -12.54 51.38
N GLY A 476 -28.82 -12.33 50.75
CA GLY A 476 -30.01 -13.20 50.61
C GLY A 476 -31.33 -12.42 50.41
N GLU A 477 -32.15 -12.79 49.40
CA GLU A 477 -33.58 -12.37 49.19
C GLU A 477 -33.77 -10.82 49.00
N ASP A 478 -34.90 -10.20 48.64
CA ASP A 478 -36.20 -10.46 47.95
C ASP A 478 -36.58 -9.11 47.23
N GLY A 479 -37.50 -8.90 46.28
CA GLY A 479 -38.81 -9.44 45.91
C GLY A 479 -39.77 -8.24 45.64
N GLY A 480 -40.51 -8.20 44.52
CA GLY A 480 -41.50 -7.11 44.27
C GLY A 480 -42.00 -6.95 42.82
N GLU A 481 -43.32 -6.96 42.61
CA GLU A 481 -44.02 -6.71 41.33
C GLU A 481 -45.28 -5.84 41.52
N ASP A 482 -45.33 -4.67 40.88
CA ASP A 482 -46.52 -3.89 40.46
C ASP A 482 -46.04 -2.82 39.43
N GLY A 483 -46.79 -2.31 38.43
CA GLY A 483 -48.23 -2.15 38.22
C GLY A 483 -48.63 -0.68 38.48
N GLY A 484 -49.24 0.13 37.60
CA GLY A 484 -49.73 -0.03 36.21
C GLY A 484 -50.93 0.93 35.96
N GLY A 485 -51.09 1.50 34.76
CA GLY A 485 -52.33 2.19 34.32
C GLY A 485 -52.26 3.69 33.96
N ASP A 486 -52.67 4.02 32.72
CA ASP A 486 -53.75 4.94 32.26
C ASP A 486 -54.05 6.27 33.03
N GLY A 487 -54.46 7.42 32.44
CA GLY A 487 -54.74 7.84 31.04
C GLY A 487 -55.64 9.12 30.99
N GLY A 488 -55.69 9.85 29.86
CA GLY A 488 -56.47 11.11 29.63
C GLY A 488 -55.67 12.42 29.87
N GLU A 489 -55.74 13.52 29.10
CA GLU A 489 -56.85 14.30 28.46
C GLU A 489 -57.66 15.16 29.48
N ASP A 490 -58.14 16.40 29.23
CA ASP A 490 -58.30 17.23 27.99
C ASP A 490 -58.40 18.77 28.27
N GLY A 491 -58.18 19.64 27.24
CA GLY A 491 -58.53 21.09 27.16
C GLY A 491 -57.76 22.09 28.05
N GLU A 492 -57.71 23.42 27.85
CA GLU A 492 -58.07 24.45 26.82
C GLU A 492 -57.13 25.68 27.10
N ASP A 493 -56.75 26.65 26.26
CA ASP A 493 -56.78 26.97 24.81
C ASP A 493 -55.71 28.09 24.57
N GLY A 494 -55.27 28.35 23.32
CA GLY A 494 -54.38 29.50 22.99
C GLY A 494 -53.59 29.38 21.67
N GLY A 495 -54.19 29.78 20.55
CA GLY A 495 -53.63 29.56 19.21
C GLY A 495 -52.56 30.54 18.69
N GLY A 496 -51.87 30.10 17.63
CA GLY A 496 -50.99 30.87 16.75
C GLY A 496 -50.83 30.14 15.42
N ASP A 497 -50.81 30.87 14.30
CA ASP A 497 -50.89 30.29 12.95
C ASP A 497 -49.63 29.50 12.56
N GLY A 498 -49.81 28.31 11.98
CA GLY A 498 -48.77 27.46 11.41
C GLY A 498 -49.37 26.57 10.32
N ASP A 499 -48.69 26.49 9.16
CA ASP A 499 -49.24 25.87 7.95
C ASP A 499 -49.12 24.34 7.97
N THR A 500 -49.97 23.65 7.20
CA THR A 500 -49.93 22.18 7.06
C THR A 500 -49.05 21.78 5.87
N GLY A 501 -47.90 21.17 6.15
CA GLY A 501 -47.02 20.57 5.15
C GLY A 501 -46.59 19.16 5.54
N ASP A 502 -46.98 18.16 4.75
CA ASP A 502 -46.34 16.85 4.73
C ASP A 502 -45.02 16.96 3.94
N GLY A 503 -43.89 16.48 4.47
CA GLY A 503 -42.61 16.50 3.75
C GLY A 503 -41.45 15.81 4.47
N GLU A 504 -40.93 14.73 3.89
CA GLU A 504 -39.59 14.20 4.18
C GLU A 504 -38.55 14.95 3.32
N ASP A 505 -38.44 16.27 3.52
CA ASP A 505 -37.43 17.07 2.85
C ASP A 505 -36.05 16.69 3.42
N ASN A 506 -35.34 15.84 2.68
CA ASN A 506 -33.91 15.61 2.89
C ASN A 506 -33.16 16.88 2.45
N ASP A 507 -32.14 17.30 3.20
CA ASP A 507 -31.26 18.41 2.83
C ASP A 507 -30.43 18.06 1.56
N LEU A 508 -31.08 18.21 0.40
CA LEU A 508 -30.48 17.98 -0.92
C LEU A 508 -29.72 19.22 -1.37
N VAL A 509 -28.45 19.02 -1.75
CA VAL A 509 -27.62 20.11 -2.29
C VAL A 509 -28.23 20.61 -3.61
N MET A 510 -28.55 21.90 -3.66
CA MET A 510 -29.03 22.55 -4.88
C MET A 510 -27.85 22.85 -5.81
N LEU A 511 -27.91 22.33 -7.04
CA LEU A 511 -26.94 22.55 -8.11
C LEU A 511 -27.58 23.36 -9.24
N ASN A 512 -26.73 24.02 -10.03
CA ASN A 512 -27.16 24.75 -11.21
C ASN A 512 -27.79 23.84 -12.29
N ASP A 513 -28.51 24.42 -13.25
CA ASP A 513 -29.20 23.72 -14.36
C ASP A 513 -28.30 22.75 -15.17
N ASP A 514 -26.98 23.03 -15.24
CA ASP A 514 -25.98 22.20 -15.95
C ASP A 514 -25.31 21.14 -15.04
N CYS A 515 -25.69 21.07 -13.76
CA CYS A 515 -25.17 20.15 -12.74
C CYS A 515 -23.63 20.21 -12.52
N THR A 516 -23.00 21.37 -12.69
CA THR A 516 -21.54 21.54 -12.55
C THR A 516 -21.10 22.07 -11.20
N GLU A 517 -21.92 22.91 -10.56
CA GLU A 517 -21.58 23.66 -9.34
C GLU A 517 -22.84 23.83 -8.47
N ALA A 518 -22.66 24.01 -7.16
CA ALA A 518 -23.76 24.32 -6.26
C ALA A 518 -24.28 25.75 -6.47
N GLU A 519 -25.60 25.95 -6.36
CA GLU A 519 -26.21 27.29 -6.50
C GLU A 519 -25.73 28.27 -5.41
N ASN A 520 -25.36 27.73 -4.24
CA ASN A 520 -24.78 28.46 -3.13
C ASN A 520 -23.59 27.67 -2.52
N PRO A 521 -22.33 28.12 -2.71
CA PRO A 521 -21.14 27.42 -2.23
C PRO A 521 -20.96 27.34 -0.71
N GLU A 522 -21.74 28.07 0.09
CA GLU A 522 -21.66 27.97 1.56
C GLU A 522 -22.47 26.77 2.09
N ASP A 523 -23.57 26.37 1.43
CA ASP A 523 -24.41 25.25 1.87
C ASP A 523 -23.64 23.91 1.83
N LEU A 524 -22.74 23.76 0.85
CA LEU A 524 -21.78 22.66 0.77
C LEU A 524 -20.93 22.52 2.05
N LYS A 525 -20.53 23.65 2.65
CA LYS A 525 -19.70 23.67 3.85
C LYS A 525 -20.54 23.46 5.10
N ASP A 526 -21.73 24.03 5.17
CA ASP A 526 -22.60 23.88 6.34
C ASP A 526 -23.09 22.43 6.46
N ILE A 527 -23.40 21.75 5.35
CA ILE A 527 -23.70 20.31 5.35
C ILE A 527 -22.49 19.49 5.83
N CYS A 528 -21.30 19.67 5.24
CA CYS A 528 -20.11 18.92 5.66
C CYS A 528 -19.56 19.31 7.05
N ALA A 529 -19.90 20.48 7.59
CA ALA A 529 -19.53 20.91 8.94
C ALA A 529 -20.53 20.41 10.00
N ASN A 530 -21.82 20.34 9.68
CA ASN A 530 -22.83 19.79 10.58
C ASN A 530 -22.84 18.24 10.57
N GLY A 531 -22.42 17.60 9.48
CA GLY A 531 -22.18 16.15 9.36
C GLY A 531 -21.00 15.59 10.19
N ILE A 532 -20.43 16.38 11.11
CA ILE A 532 -19.33 15.98 12.02
C ILE A 532 -19.82 15.05 13.16
N VAL A 533 -21.09 14.62 13.15
CA VAL A 533 -21.74 13.85 14.24
C VAL A 533 -21.56 12.32 14.12
N LYS A 534 -20.30 11.90 14.29
CA LYS A 534 -19.91 10.59 14.89
C LYS A 534 -20.10 9.27 14.12
N ASP A 535 -20.61 9.22 12.89
CA ASP A 535 -20.66 7.95 12.13
C ASP A 535 -20.17 8.13 10.66
N PRO A 536 -19.23 7.32 10.14
CA PRO A 536 -18.78 7.40 8.73
C PRO A 536 -19.88 7.14 7.68
N VAL A 537 -21.09 6.75 8.09
CA VAL A 537 -22.28 6.70 7.24
C VAL A 537 -22.73 8.08 6.75
N GLU A 538 -22.44 9.16 7.50
CA GLU A 538 -22.89 10.54 7.22
C GLU A 538 -21.91 11.36 6.35
N LEU A 539 -21.07 10.71 5.53
CA LEU A 539 -20.09 11.39 4.66
C LEU A 539 -20.52 11.55 3.20
N TYR A 540 -21.71 11.09 2.81
CA TYR A 540 -22.21 11.17 1.44
C TYR A 540 -23.69 11.59 1.38
N PHE A 541 -23.99 12.62 0.59
CA PHE A 541 -25.30 13.26 0.50
C PHE A 541 -25.79 13.37 -0.94
N GLY A 542 -27.11 13.32 -1.11
CA GLY A 542 -27.76 13.52 -2.40
C GLY A 542 -27.71 14.97 -2.86
N THR A 543 -27.77 15.18 -4.17
CA THR A 543 -27.97 16.51 -4.76
C THR A 543 -29.26 16.53 -5.58
N SER A 544 -29.74 17.74 -5.86
CA SER A 544 -30.83 18.00 -6.81
C SER A 544 -30.61 17.39 -8.20
N CYS A 545 -29.36 17.17 -8.62
CA CYS A 545 -29.04 16.41 -9.83
C CYS A 545 -28.77 14.94 -9.49
N PRO A 546 -29.63 13.97 -9.85
CA PRO A 546 -29.45 12.57 -9.49
C PRO A 546 -28.20 11.92 -10.08
N THR A 547 -27.52 12.56 -11.05
CA THR A 547 -26.22 12.10 -11.58
C THR A 547 -25.01 12.55 -10.76
N HIS A 548 -25.19 13.29 -9.66
CA HIS A 548 -24.13 13.79 -8.80
C HIS A 548 -24.47 13.62 -7.31
N PHE A 549 -23.44 13.40 -6.50
CA PHE A 549 -23.52 13.32 -5.04
C PHE A 549 -22.48 14.25 -4.39
N LEU A 550 -22.76 14.72 -3.19
CA LEU A 550 -21.78 15.41 -2.34
C LEU A 550 -21.05 14.36 -1.50
N GLN A 551 -19.71 14.42 -1.52
CA GLN A 551 -18.84 13.70 -0.59
C GLN A 551 -18.20 14.70 0.38
N CYS A 552 -18.27 14.41 1.67
CA CYS A 552 -17.58 15.16 2.72
C CYS A 552 -16.30 14.44 3.17
N ASP A 553 -15.30 15.19 3.63
CA ASP A 553 -14.15 14.65 4.36
C ASP A 553 -14.24 14.89 5.88
N LEU A 554 -13.42 14.17 6.66
CA LEU A 554 -13.42 14.20 8.13
C LEU A 554 -12.99 15.55 8.76
N ASN A 555 -12.62 16.55 7.95
CA ASN A 555 -12.29 17.91 8.36
C ASN A 555 -13.35 18.93 7.91
N GLY A 556 -14.47 18.48 7.31
CA GLY A 556 -15.52 19.32 6.76
C GLY A 556 -15.25 19.82 5.33
N GLY A 557 -14.26 19.25 4.62
CA GLY A 557 -14.08 19.50 3.19
C GLY A 557 -15.24 18.91 2.37
N ALA A 558 -15.61 19.58 1.27
CA ALA A 558 -16.81 19.28 0.48
C ALA A 558 -16.46 19.09 -1.00
N PHE A 559 -16.85 17.96 -1.59
CA PHE A 559 -16.51 17.55 -2.96
C PHE A 559 -17.74 17.10 -3.74
N LEU A 560 -18.03 17.76 -4.86
CA LEU A 560 -19.12 17.37 -5.77
C LEU A 560 -18.61 16.27 -6.72
N MET A 561 -19.24 15.09 -6.69
CA MET A 561 -18.77 13.89 -7.35
C MET A 561 -19.77 13.36 -8.40
N PRO A 562 -19.34 13.09 -9.65
CA PRO A 562 -20.21 12.54 -10.69
C PRO A 562 -20.41 11.03 -10.55
N CYS A 563 -21.65 10.57 -10.76
CA CYS A 563 -21.96 9.17 -11.04
C CYS A 563 -21.50 8.76 -12.45
N ALA A 564 -21.31 7.46 -12.67
CA ALA A 564 -20.93 6.93 -13.97
C ALA A 564 -22.04 7.16 -15.03
N PRO A 565 -21.72 7.36 -16.32
CA PRO A 565 -22.73 7.61 -17.35
C PRO A 565 -23.81 6.53 -17.43
N GLY A 566 -25.07 6.91 -17.17
CA GLY A 566 -26.21 5.99 -17.10
C GLY A 566 -26.54 5.45 -15.69
N THR A 567 -25.91 5.99 -14.65
CA THR A 567 -26.21 5.71 -13.24
C THR A 567 -26.67 6.97 -12.49
N GLU A 568 -27.43 6.77 -11.42
CA GLU A 568 -27.98 7.77 -10.52
C GLU A 568 -27.61 7.46 -9.06
N TRP A 569 -27.49 8.47 -8.21
CA TRP A 569 -27.12 8.32 -6.81
C TRP A 569 -28.26 7.74 -5.97
N CYS A 570 -28.00 6.63 -5.29
CA CYS A 570 -28.93 5.99 -4.37
C CYS A 570 -28.54 6.30 -2.91
N GLN A 571 -29.10 7.35 -2.30
CA GLN A 571 -28.77 7.77 -0.93
C GLN A 571 -28.84 6.61 0.09
N GLN A 572 -29.89 5.78 0.05
CA GLN A 572 -30.05 4.64 0.96
C GLN A 572 -28.98 3.53 0.82
N LYS A 573 -28.19 3.57 -0.26
CA LYS A 573 -27.15 2.57 -0.58
C LYS A 573 -25.76 3.19 -0.68
N LEU A 574 -25.65 4.50 -0.47
CA LEU A 574 -24.42 5.33 -0.58
C LEU A 574 -23.59 4.99 -1.83
N THR A 575 -24.26 4.83 -2.98
CA THR A 575 -23.62 4.42 -4.24
C THR A 575 -24.44 4.81 -5.47
N CYS A 576 -23.78 4.86 -6.64
CA CYS A 576 -24.45 5.11 -7.92
C CYS A 576 -25.02 3.81 -8.52
N GLY A 577 -26.34 3.70 -8.61
CA GLY A 577 -27.06 2.57 -9.21
C GLY A 577 -27.53 2.85 -10.63
N PHE A 578 -27.91 1.83 -11.41
CA PHE A 578 -28.60 2.06 -12.68
C PHE A 578 -29.97 2.71 -12.45
N VAL A 579 -30.43 3.54 -13.39
CA VAL A 579 -31.70 4.28 -13.28
C VAL A 579 -32.87 3.36 -12.93
N GLY A 580 -33.54 3.63 -11.81
CA GLY A 580 -34.63 2.84 -11.24
C GLY A 580 -34.22 1.74 -10.23
N SER A 581 -32.92 1.55 -9.96
CA SER A 581 -32.42 0.53 -9.00
C SER A 581 -32.32 1.03 -7.55
N CYS A 582 -32.55 2.32 -7.30
CA CYS A 582 -32.57 2.88 -5.94
C CYS A 582 -33.82 2.49 -5.13
N ASN A 583 -34.93 2.16 -5.79
CA ASN A 583 -36.25 1.91 -5.17
C ASN A 583 -36.53 0.41 -4.88
N ALA A 584 -35.50 -0.37 -4.51
CA ALA A 584 -35.57 -1.84 -4.41
C ALA A 584 -34.65 -2.42 -3.32
#